data_AF-A0AB35NG91-F1
#
_entry.id   AF-A0AB35NG91-F1
#
_cell.length_a   1.000
_cell.length_b   1.000
_cell.length_c   1.000
_cell.angle_alpha   90.00
_cell.angle_beta   90.00
_cell.angle_gamma   90.00
#
_symmetry.space_group_name_H-M   'P 1'
#
loop_
_entity.id
_entity.type
_entity.pdbx_description
1 polymer ?
#
loop_
_entity_poly.entity_id
_entity_poly.type
_entity_poly.pdbx_seq_one_letter_code
_entity_poly.pdbx_strand_id
1 'polypeptide(L)'
;MRKLAAILCAMIAFSAAAQTAGIVFSSDFEQSSLKTWRQLGECQLTNEQPRTGEGAMRCQAGSNSLFSRESIGEQGVLELWVLPESEFTSYRIQVLVSEKSTLDSAWQPVAVIEQQAGELGYKAHRISVDDPGRKFLRLDIESQHGFVQLDDLQTSRILLATALHKNEQRIISGILDKLRKDKNIEVQAESFRSLGTNYAAQLEVQRQYLEYANALHSGISLVLASSERNKMSNPMSYASFRNIVSDAKRVSSKIQQARLNSMIKPFGDLVTATLNVVSAGTYSAFAEPFKSFLAVSFDRSSYQNAGLSRADRKFAEENGLKIYQDAERFLSELERELQLVTALDNDLASIQRNIDNFRRDLDRHLRDTLLHASVVASKENISKVLSKDEAIRQKLGAAVAGNISLKAGSYLSDGSNTELIRFVLKTSELLDGMQRYKDNFNQITSAMLTYYERFERSVAAEQNPFTEKTDKEVWETHARKARDYLKQSKDSFSRAYL
;
A
#
# COMPACT_ATOMS: atom_id res chain seq x y z
N MET A 1 21.44 -24.36 48.42
CA MET A 1 20.90 -24.87 47.14
C MET A 1 19.55 -24.28 46.69
N ARG A 2 18.91 -23.33 47.40
CA ARG A 2 17.66 -22.68 46.96
C ARG A 2 17.80 -21.28 46.32
N LYS A 3 19.03 -20.74 46.23
CA LYS A 3 19.29 -19.41 45.65
C LYS A 3 19.88 -19.43 44.22
N LEU A 4 20.16 -20.61 43.65
CA LEU A 4 20.63 -20.73 42.26
C LEU A 4 19.51 -20.91 41.23
N ALA A 5 18.30 -21.28 41.65
CA ALA A 5 17.16 -21.48 40.73
C ALA A 5 16.46 -20.17 40.31
N ALA A 6 16.68 -19.06 41.04
CA ALA A 6 16.02 -17.78 40.76
C ALA A 6 16.75 -16.92 39.71
N ILE A 7 17.98 -17.27 39.35
CA ILE A 7 18.78 -16.52 38.36
C ILE A 7 18.64 -17.12 36.95
N LEU A 8 18.14 -18.36 36.82
CA LEU A 8 17.94 -19.00 35.52
C LEU A 8 16.60 -18.68 34.83
N CYS A 9 15.60 -18.13 35.56
CA CYS A 9 14.29 -17.77 35.01
C CYS A 9 14.14 -16.30 34.58
N ALA A 10 15.17 -15.45 34.78
CA ALA A 10 15.15 -14.04 34.39
C ALA A 10 15.90 -13.74 33.07
N MET A 11 16.39 -14.78 32.38
CA MET A 11 17.22 -14.67 31.16
C MET A 11 16.49 -15.13 29.88
N ILE A 12 15.15 -15.07 29.86
CA ILE A 12 14.36 -15.11 28.62
C ILE A 12 13.72 -13.73 28.43
N ALA A 13 14.55 -12.69 28.41
CA ALA A 13 14.18 -11.48 27.69
C ALA A 13 14.28 -11.87 26.21
N PHE A 14 13.13 -12.09 25.58
CA PHE A 14 13.05 -12.30 24.15
C PHE A 14 13.81 -11.18 23.46
N SER A 15 14.93 -11.52 22.86
CA SER A 15 15.53 -10.77 21.78
C SER A 15 14.49 -10.69 20.67
N ALA A 16 13.68 -9.62 20.67
CA ALA A 16 12.84 -9.25 19.54
C ALA A 16 13.75 -8.65 18.46
N ALA A 17 14.64 -9.47 17.91
CA ALA A 17 15.02 -9.31 16.52
C ALA A 17 13.71 -9.48 15.73
N ALA A 18 13.45 -8.60 14.77
CA ALA A 18 12.32 -8.70 13.87
C ALA A 18 12.40 -10.07 13.14
N GLN A 19 11.75 -11.08 13.73
CA GLN A 19 11.46 -12.33 13.06
C GLN A 19 10.39 -12.00 12.03
N THR A 20 10.63 -12.41 10.78
CA THR A 20 9.63 -12.36 9.73
C THR A 20 8.32 -12.92 10.29
N ALA A 21 7.25 -12.14 10.25
CA ALA A 21 5.91 -12.49 10.69
C ALA A 21 5.54 -13.84 10.07
N GLY A 22 5.57 -14.90 10.89
CA GLY A 22 5.26 -16.25 10.42
C GLY A 22 3.85 -16.30 9.84
N ILE A 23 3.70 -16.92 8.66
CA ILE A 23 2.41 -17.19 8.06
C ILE A 23 1.69 -18.24 8.92
N VAL A 24 0.51 -17.87 9.44
CA VAL A 24 -0.33 -18.69 10.32
C VAL A 24 -1.32 -19.52 9.51
N PHE A 25 -1.77 -18.98 8.38
CA PHE A 25 -2.72 -19.62 7.47
C PHE A 25 -2.47 -19.09 6.06
N SER A 26 -2.54 -19.95 5.05
CA SER A 26 -2.43 -19.55 3.64
C SER A 26 -3.31 -20.42 2.75
N SER A 27 -3.93 -19.81 1.76
CA SER A 27 -4.74 -20.45 0.72
C SER A 27 -4.56 -19.71 -0.58
N ASP A 28 -3.87 -20.35 -1.51
CA ASP A 28 -3.65 -19.97 -2.91
C ASP A 28 -4.75 -20.48 -3.86
N PHE A 29 -5.74 -21.21 -3.34
CA PHE A 29 -6.83 -21.82 -4.12
C PHE A 29 -6.40 -22.76 -5.26
N GLU A 30 -5.18 -23.28 -5.22
CA GLU A 30 -4.72 -24.40 -6.04
C GLU A 30 -5.49 -25.70 -5.77
N GLN A 31 -5.43 -26.67 -6.69
CA GLN A 31 -6.23 -27.92 -6.62
C GLN A 31 -6.08 -28.69 -5.29
N SER A 32 -4.95 -28.55 -4.60
CA SER A 32 -4.72 -29.14 -3.27
C SER A 32 -5.32 -28.33 -2.10
N SER A 33 -5.48 -27.01 -2.23
CA SER A 33 -5.94 -26.12 -1.17
C SER A 33 -7.46 -26.01 -1.08
N LEU A 34 -8.25 -26.54 -2.01
CA LEU A 34 -9.71 -26.72 -1.84
C LEU A 34 -10.09 -27.53 -0.59
N LYS A 35 -9.19 -28.41 -0.11
CA LYS A 35 -9.42 -29.18 1.12
C LYS A 35 -9.52 -28.30 2.35
N THR A 36 -8.96 -27.09 2.34
CA THR A 36 -9.01 -26.17 3.48
C THR A 36 -10.34 -25.41 3.55
N TRP A 37 -11.21 -25.50 2.53
CA TRP A 37 -12.48 -24.75 2.49
C TRP A 37 -13.73 -25.66 2.40
N ARG A 38 -14.81 -25.20 3.01
CA ARG A 38 -16.20 -25.61 2.68
C ARG A 38 -16.87 -24.42 2.02
N GLN A 39 -17.72 -24.69 1.04
CA GLN A 39 -18.35 -23.65 0.23
C GLN A 39 -19.87 -23.79 0.35
N LEU A 40 -20.56 -22.66 0.38
CA LEU A 40 -22.00 -22.55 0.20
C LEU A 40 -22.26 -21.46 -0.84
N GLY A 41 -23.12 -21.75 -1.80
CA GLY A 41 -23.35 -20.90 -2.97
C GLY A 41 -22.60 -21.38 -4.21
N GLU A 42 -22.44 -20.47 -5.16
CA GLU A 42 -21.88 -20.71 -6.49
C GLU A 42 -20.44 -20.17 -6.60
N CYS A 43 -19.58 -20.61 -5.68
CA CYS A 43 -18.13 -20.42 -5.81
C CYS A 43 -17.50 -21.67 -6.44
N GLN A 44 -16.68 -21.49 -7.48
CA GLN A 44 -16.00 -22.56 -8.19
C GLN A 44 -14.54 -22.18 -8.40
N LEU A 45 -13.65 -23.18 -8.41
CA LEU A 45 -12.29 -22.96 -8.88
C LEU A 45 -12.33 -22.67 -10.38
N THR A 46 -11.52 -21.70 -10.78
CA THR A 46 -11.27 -21.38 -12.17
C THR A 46 -9.78 -21.19 -12.40
N ASN A 47 -9.34 -21.48 -13.60
CA ASN A 47 -7.99 -21.19 -14.07
C ASN A 47 -7.97 -19.90 -14.92
N GLU A 48 -9.11 -19.20 -14.98
CA GLU A 48 -9.23 -17.93 -15.69
C GLU A 48 -8.67 -16.81 -14.83
N GLN A 49 -7.61 -16.16 -15.30
CA GLN A 49 -7.00 -14.97 -14.69
C GLN A 49 -6.61 -15.14 -13.20
N PRO A 50 -5.90 -16.20 -12.79
CA PRO A 50 -5.36 -16.28 -11.44
C PRO A 50 -4.38 -15.13 -11.19
N ARG A 51 -4.27 -14.69 -9.93
CA ARG A 51 -3.30 -13.67 -9.53
C ARG A 51 -1.90 -14.26 -9.48
N THR A 52 -1.77 -15.42 -8.83
CA THR A 52 -0.54 -16.23 -8.84
C THR A 52 -0.91 -17.70 -9.04
N GLY A 53 0.02 -18.50 -9.56
CA GLY A 53 -0.24 -19.93 -9.79
C GLY A 53 -1.17 -20.22 -10.97
N GLU A 54 -1.96 -21.29 -10.86
CA GLU A 54 -2.86 -21.82 -11.90
C GLU A 54 -4.34 -21.67 -11.54
N GLY A 55 -4.69 -21.49 -10.27
CA GLY A 55 -6.07 -21.48 -9.79
C GLY A 55 -6.48 -20.22 -9.04
N ALA A 56 -7.76 -19.85 -9.14
CA ALA A 56 -8.39 -18.83 -8.31
C ALA A 56 -9.84 -19.23 -7.96
N MET A 57 -10.40 -18.65 -6.90
CA MET A 57 -11.77 -18.91 -6.49
C MET A 57 -12.73 -17.90 -7.10
N ARG A 58 -13.59 -18.32 -8.02
CA ARG A 58 -14.61 -17.45 -8.65
C ARG A 58 -15.97 -17.65 -8.01
N CYS A 59 -16.54 -16.59 -7.45
CA CYS A 59 -17.89 -16.58 -6.87
C CYS A 59 -18.84 -15.77 -7.75
N GLN A 60 -19.94 -16.38 -8.17
CA GLN A 60 -20.96 -15.74 -9.01
C GLN A 60 -21.70 -14.61 -8.27
N ALA A 61 -22.42 -13.79 -9.04
CA ALA A 61 -23.28 -12.73 -8.53
C ALA A 61 -24.28 -13.27 -7.49
N GLY A 62 -24.48 -12.53 -6.39
CA GLY A 62 -25.30 -12.94 -5.26
C GLY A 62 -24.50 -13.18 -3.98
N SER A 63 -25.08 -13.95 -3.05
CA SER A 63 -24.50 -14.23 -1.73
C SER A 63 -23.86 -15.61 -1.70
N ASN A 64 -22.56 -15.65 -1.40
CA ASN A 64 -21.78 -16.88 -1.28
C ASN A 64 -21.03 -16.89 0.06
N SER A 65 -20.75 -18.07 0.59
CA SER A 65 -20.00 -18.22 1.85
C SER A 65 -18.89 -19.26 1.73
N LEU A 66 -17.68 -18.88 2.17
CA LEU A 66 -16.53 -19.77 2.28
C LEU A 66 -16.17 -19.97 3.76
N PHE A 67 -15.99 -21.22 4.19
CA PHE A 67 -15.66 -21.58 5.57
C PHE A 67 -14.31 -22.30 5.61
N SER A 68 -13.40 -21.88 6.49
CA SER A 68 -12.17 -22.62 6.70
C SER A 68 -12.44 -23.93 7.47
N ARG A 69 -11.81 -25.02 7.05
CA ARG A 69 -11.78 -26.31 7.74
C ARG A 69 -10.68 -26.38 8.79
N GLU A 70 -9.71 -25.50 8.67
CA GLU A 70 -8.59 -25.36 9.59
C GLU A 70 -8.79 -24.12 10.46
N SER A 71 -8.41 -24.23 11.73
CA SER A 71 -8.46 -23.11 12.65
C SER A 71 -7.20 -22.27 12.53
N ILE A 72 -7.37 -20.97 12.47
CA ILE A 72 -6.30 -20.00 12.68
C ILE A 72 -5.93 -20.07 14.16
N GLY A 73 -4.72 -20.53 14.45
CA GLY A 73 -4.25 -20.77 15.82
C GLY A 73 -3.75 -19.52 16.54
N GLU A 74 -3.51 -18.43 15.81
CA GLU A 74 -2.92 -17.19 16.32
C GLU A 74 -3.53 -15.95 15.66
N GLN A 75 -3.47 -14.82 16.36
CA GLN A 75 -3.89 -13.53 15.82
C GLN A 75 -2.98 -13.10 14.66
N GLY A 76 -3.58 -12.46 13.65
CA GLY A 76 -2.83 -12.02 12.48
C GLY A 76 -3.52 -10.98 11.62
N VAL A 77 -2.78 -10.44 10.66
CA VAL A 77 -3.34 -9.67 9.56
C VAL A 77 -3.73 -10.65 8.46
N LEU A 78 -5.03 -10.73 8.19
CA LEU A 78 -5.56 -11.38 7.00
C LEU A 78 -5.33 -10.46 5.80
N GLU A 79 -4.67 -10.96 4.78
CA GLU A 79 -4.58 -10.37 3.45
C GLU A 79 -5.37 -11.24 2.47
N LEU A 80 -6.16 -10.61 1.62
CA LEU A 80 -7.00 -11.25 0.62
C LEU A 80 -6.94 -10.43 -0.67
N TRP A 81 -6.78 -11.10 -1.81
CA TRP A 81 -6.81 -10.45 -3.10
C TRP A 81 -8.13 -10.69 -3.82
N VAL A 82 -8.69 -9.61 -4.37
CA VAL A 82 -10.01 -9.63 -5.00
C VAL A 82 -9.95 -8.98 -6.37
N LEU A 83 -10.44 -9.67 -7.39
CA LEU A 83 -10.61 -9.19 -8.76
C LEU A 83 -12.12 -9.12 -9.09
N PRO A 84 -12.68 -7.93 -9.34
CA PRO A 84 -14.02 -7.80 -9.90
C PRO A 84 -14.05 -8.15 -11.39
N GLU A 85 -15.16 -8.72 -11.88
CA GLU A 85 -15.37 -9.01 -13.31
C GLU A 85 -15.28 -7.76 -14.19
N SER A 86 -15.89 -6.66 -13.76
CA SER A 86 -15.99 -5.43 -14.55
C SER A 86 -15.95 -4.18 -13.67
N GLU A 87 -15.83 -3.01 -14.31
CA GLU A 87 -15.90 -1.70 -13.64
C GLU A 87 -17.25 -1.46 -12.95
N PHE A 88 -18.31 -2.16 -13.36
CA PHE A 88 -19.65 -2.04 -12.78
C PHE A 88 -19.87 -2.96 -11.60
N THR A 89 -18.99 -3.94 -11.41
CA THR A 89 -19.13 -4.96 -10.37
C THR A 89 -18.77 -4.36 -9.02
N SER A 90 -19.72 -4.41 -8.09
CA SER A 90 -19.50 -4.03 -6.69
C SER A 90 -19.51 -5.28 -5.81
N TYR A 91 -18.75 -5.24 -4.73
CA TYR A 91 -18.72 -6.34 -3.78
C TYR A 91 -18.61 -5.90 -2.33
N ARG A 92 -19.13 -6.77 -1.47
CA ARG A 92 -19.05 -6.68 -0.03
C ARG A 92 -18.63 -8.04 0.53
N ILE A 93 -17.50 -8.09 1.23
CA ILE A 93 -17.00 -9.31 1.86
C ILE A 93 -16.99 -9.09 3.38
N GLN A 94 -17.86 -9.80 4.09
CA GLN A 94 -17.85 -9.84 5.55
C GLN A 94 -16.91 -10.95 6.01
N VAL A 95 -15.96 -10.59 6.85
CA VAL A 95 -15.02 -11.52 7.47
C VAL A 95 -15.52 -11.84 8.87
N LEU A 96 -15.87 -13.10 9.10
CA LEU A 96 -16.39 -13.60 10.37
C LEU A 96 -15.47 -14.67 10.96
N VAL A 97 -15.46 -14.75 12.29
CA VAL A 97 -14.71 -15.78 13.01
C VAL A 97 -15.59 -16.50 14.03
N SER A 98 -15.30 -17.78 14.27
CA SER A 98 -15.96 -18.55 15.33
C SER A 98 -15.05 -19.65 15.88
N GLU A 99 -15.31 -20.11 17.10
CA GLU A 99 -14.58 -21.23 17.72
C GLU A 99 -14.90 -22.59 17.07
N LYS A 100 -15.99 -22.67 16.30
CA LYS A 100 -16.46 -23.88 15.61
C LYS A 100 -16.69 -23.61 14.13
N SER A 101 -16.38 -24.59 13.28
CA SER A 101 -16.56 -24.53 11.81
C SER A 101 -17.95 -24.99 11.34
N THR A 102 -18.97 -24.93 12.21
CA THR A 102 -20.34 -25.34 11.83
C THR A 102 -21.16 -24.13 11.40
N LEU A 103 -22.09 -24.36 10.47
CA LEU A 103 -23.01 -23.36 9.94
C LEU A 103 -23.72 -22.55 11.04
N ASP A 104 -24.26 -23.24 12.05
CA ASP A 104 -25.03 -22.65 13.15
C ASP A 104 -24.17 -22.06 14.28
N SER A 105 -22.85 -21.93 14.06
CA SER A 105 -21.96 -21.35 15.07
C SER A 105 -22.29 -19.87 15.29
N ALA A 106 -21.97 -19.37 16.49
CA ALA A 106 -21.99 -17.94 16.77
C ALA A 106 -20.84 -17.27 16.01
N TRP A 107 -21.08 -16.88 14.77
CA TRP A 107 -20.13 -16.15 13.93
C TRP A 107 -20.08 -14.70 14.37
N GLN A 108 -18.87 -14.23 14.71
CA GLN A 108 -18.64 -12.85 15.10
C GLN A 108 -18.04 -12.08 13.91
N PRO A 109 -18.65 -10.98 13.46
CA PRO A 109 -18.08 -10.16 12.41
C PRO A 109 -16.83 -9.45 12.92
N VAL A 110 -15.74 -9.55 12.16
CA VAL A 110 -14.45 -8.93 12.46
C VAL A 110 -14.21 -7.71 11.57
N ALA A 111 -14.57 -7.81 10.30
CA ALA A 111 -14.42 -6.71 9.35
C ALA A 111 -15.38 -6.85 8.17
N VAL A 112 -15.54 -5.75 7.45
CA VAL A 112 -16.28 -5.69 6.19
C VAL A 112 -15.39 -5.00 5.16
N ILE A 113 -15.16 -5.68 4.04
CA ILE A 113 -14.52 -5.13 2.85
C ILE A 113 -15.63 -4.69 1.91
N GLU A 114 -15.66 -3.41 1.54
CA GLU A 114 -16.62 -2.90 0.58
C GLU A 114 -15.86 -2.19 -0.55
N GLN A 115 -16.18 -2.55 -1.78
CA GLN A 115 -15.67 -1.89 -2.97
C GLN A 115 -16.85 -1.50 -3.85
N GLN A 116 -16.97 -0.20 -4.12
CA GLN A 116 -17.90 0.30 -5.13
C GLN A 116 -17.32 0.14 -6.54
N ALA A 117 -18.23 0.12 -7.51
CA ALA A 117 -17.92 0.12 -8.94
C ALA A 117 -16.90 1.21 -9.30
N GLY A 118 -15.99 0.90 -10.22
CA GLY A 118 -15.08 1.88 -10.83
C GLY A 118 -13.61 1.47 -10.93
N GLU A 119 -13.21 0.29 -10.46
CA GLU A 119 -11.81 -0.13 -10.55
C GLU A 119 -11.66 -1.59 -10.98
N LEU A 120 -10.85 -1.81 -12.01
CA LEU A 120 -10.47 -3.13 -12.53
C LEU A 120 -9.15 -3.64 -11.92
N GLY A 121 -8.97 -4.96 -11.99
CA GLY A 121 -7.75 -5.64 -11.57
C GLY A 121 -7.78 -6.09 -10.11
N TYR A 122 -6.80 -6.93 -9.76
CA TYR A 122 -6.66 -7.45 -8.41
C TYR A 122 -6.30 -6.34 -7.42
N LYS A 123 -7.02 -6.33 -6.29
CA LYS A 123 -6.75 -5.45 -5.15
C LYS A 123 -6.44 -6.24 -3.90
N ALA A 124 -5.42 -5.81 -3.17
CA ALA A 124 -5.13 -6.34 -1.86
C ALA A 124 -6.08 -5.72 -0.83
N HIS A 125 -6.62 -6.53 0.07
CA HIS A 125 -7.34 -6.08 1.24
C HIS A 125 -6.71 -6.66 2.48
N ARG A 126 -6.41 -5.82 3.47
CA ARG A 126 -5.75 -6.24 4.70
C ARG A 126 -6.57 -5.88 5.94
N ILE A 127 -6.82 -6.89 6.76
CA ILE A 127 -7.71 -6.83 7.93
C ILE A 127 -6.99 -7.41 9.14
N SER A 128 -7.09 -6.74 10.27
CA SER A 128 -6.64 -7.29 11.55
C SER A 128 -7.65 -8.31 12.08
N VAL A 129 -7.23 -9.55 12.29
CA VAL A 129 -8.02 -10.58 12.96
C VAL A 129 -7.54 -10.68 14.40
N ASP A 130 -8.19 -9.90 15.26
CA ASP A 130 -7.83 -9.74 16.66
C ASP A 130 -8.46 -10.87 17.51
N ASP A 131 -8.26 -12.13 17.16
CA ASP A 131 -8.77 -13.38 17.78
C ASP A 131 -7.78 -14.29 18.58
N PRO A 132 -7.54 -14.26 19.91
CA PRO A 132 -6.55 -15.18 20.52
C PRO A 132 -6.96 -16.67 20.59
N GLY A 133 -8.17 -17.05 20.17
CA GLY A 133 -8.61 -18.45 20.14
C GLY A 133 -8.26 -19.19 18.85
N ARG A 134 -8.22 -20.52 18.89
CA ARG A 134 -8.33 -21.35 17.67
C ARG A 134 -9.67 -21.06 17.02
N LYS A 135 -9.68 -20.19 16.00
CA LYS A 135 -10.91 -19.77 15.33
C LYS A 135 -10.92 -20.17 13.87
N PHE A 136 -12.08 -20.57 13.40
CA PHE A 136 -12.36 -20.80 12.00
C PHE A 136 -12.77 -19.47 11.35
N LEU A 137 -12.39 -19.31 10.10
CA LEU A 137 -12.66 -18.14 9.28
C LEU A 137 -13.88 -18.41 8.40
N ARG A 138 -14.75 -17.41 8.24
CA ARG A 138 -15.83 -17.41 7.27
C ARG A 138 -15.79 -16.11 6.48
N LEU A 139 -15.90 -16.23 5.16
CA LEU A 139 -16.03 -15.11 4.24
C LEU A 139 -17.43 -15.16 3.66
N ASP A 140 -18.27 -14.19 3.98
CA ASP A 140 -19.55 -13.98 3.32
C ASP A 140 -19.37 -12.94 2.22
N ILE A 141 -19.52 -13.37 0.98
CA ILE A 141 -19.22 -12.62 -0.23
C ILE A 141 -20.52 -12.28 -0.92
N GLU A 142 -20.84 -11.00 -0.98
CA GLU A 142 -21.96 -10.45 -1.74
C GLU A 142 -21.40 -9.70 -2.93
N SER A 143 -21.81 -10.08 -4.14
CA SER A 143 -21.43 -9.40 -5.37
C SER A 143 -22.65 -9.00 -6.20
N GLN A 144 -22.59 -7.82 -6.82
CA GLN A 144 -23.64 -7.28 -7.68
C GLN A 144 -23.06 -6.93 -9.05
N HIS A 145 -23.87 -7.10 -10.10
CA HIS A 145 -23.52 -6.76 -11.48
C HIS A 145 -22.24 -7.47 -11.98
N GLY A 146 -22.00 -8.69 -11.53
CA GLY A 146 -20.93 -9.55 -12.01
C GLY A 146 -20.41 -10.52 -10.95
N PHE A 147 -19.43 -11.34 -11.34
CA PHE A 147 -18.72 -12.24 -10.43
C PHE A 147 -17.52 -11.56 -9.78
N VAL A 148 -17.01 -12.17 -8.71
CA VAL A 148 -15.74 -11.81 -8.07
C VAL A 148 -14.80 -13.00 -8.00
N GLN A 149 -13.51 -12.76 -8.20
CA GLN A 149 -12.45 -13.74 -8.04
C GLN A 149 -11.63 -13.42 -6.80
N LEU A 150 -11.39 -14.43 -5.97
CA LEU A 150 -10.57 -14.36 -4.77
C LEU A 150 -9.30 -15.17 -4.99
N ASP A 151 -8.19 -14.62 -4.52
CA ASP A 151 -6.90 -15.29 -4.60
C ASP A 151 -5.96 -14.90 -3.43
N ASP A 152 -4.88 -15.67 -3.24
CA ASP A 152 -3.78 -15.41 -2.30
C ASP A 152 -4.23 -14.97 -0.90
N LEU A 153 -5.09 -15.76 -0.26
CA LEU A 153 -5.52 -15.48 1.11
C LEU A 153 -4.44 -15.92 2.09
N GLN A 154 -3.90 -14.98 2.86
CA GLN A 154 -2.88 -15.28 3.87
C GLN A 154 -3.15 -14.58 5.19
N THR A 155 -2.85 -15.23 6.32
CA THR A 155 -2.88 -14.62 7.66
C THR A 155 -1.48 -14.60 8.23
N SER A 156 -0.92 -13.42 8.45
CA SER A 156 0.43 -13.23 8.99
C SER A 156 0.38 -12.81 10.46
N ARG A 157 1.25 -13.35 11.31
CA ARG A 157 1.27 -13.08 12.76
C ARG A 157 1.45 -11.59 13.11
N ILE A 158 0.69 -11.08 14.09
CA ILE A 158 0.90 -9.75 14.67
C ILE A 158 1.56 -9.89 16.04
N LEU A 159 2.83 -9.52 16.18
CA LEU A 159 3.65 -9.90 17.34
C LEU A 159 3.47 -9.07 18.62
N LEU A 160 2.94 -7.83 18.59
CA LEU A 160 2.94 -6.98 19.82
C LEU A 160 1.75 -6.03 19.99
N ALA A 161 1.34 -5.30 18.95
CA ALA A 161 0.40 -4.19 19.11
C ALA A 161 -1.06 -4.61 19.42
N THR A 162 -1.48 -5.79 18.98
CA THR A 162 -2.84 -6.31 19.23
C THR A 162 -2.96 -7.00 20.60
N ALA A 163 -1.89 -7.68 21.05
CA ALA A 163 -1.85 -8.34 22.37
C ALA A 163 -1.96 -7.33 23.53
N LEU A 164 -1.36 -6.15 23.39
CA LEU A 164 -1.45 -5.06 24.36
C LEU A 164 -2.89 -4.52 24.49
N HIS A 165 -3.54 -4.27 23.35
CA HIS A 165 -4.88 -3.67 23.29
C HIS A 165 -5.98 -4.51 23.99
N LYS A 166 -5.94 -5.84 23.83
CA LYS A 166 -6.88 -6.73 24.54
C LYS A 166 -6.63 -6.81 26.04
N ASN A 167 -5.36 -6.79 26.44
CA ASN A 167 -5.02 -6.77 27.86
C ASN A 167 -5.52 -5.47 28.50
N GLU A 168 -5.40 -4.33 27.78
CA GLU A 168 -5.92 -3.03 28.18
C GLU A 168 -7.44 -3.05 28.39
N GLN A 169 -8.22 -3.52 27.42
CA GLN A 169 -9.69 -3.59 27.54
C GLN A 169 -10.11 -4.42 28.76
N ARG A 170 -9.43 -5.55 29.02
CA ARG A 170 -9.67 -6.39 30.20
C ARG A 170 -9.31 -5.68 31.52
N ILE A 171 -8.21 -4.94 31.55
CA ILE A 171 -7.76 -4.21 32.74
C ILE A 171 -8.68 -3.02 33.03
N ILE A 172 -9.07 -2.25 32.02
CA ILE A 172 -9.93 -1.07 32.18
C ILE A 172 -11.35 -1.48 32.60
N SER A 173 -11.95 -2.46 31.93
CA SER A 173 -13.24 -3.04 32.36
C SER A 173 -13.16 -3.60 33.78
N GLY A 174 -12.08 -4.32 34.09
CA GLY A 174 -11.81 -4.83 35.44
C GLY A 174 -11.67 -3.72 36.49
N ILE A 175 -11.03 -2.59 36.17
CA ILE A 175 -10.93 -1.42 37.05
C ILE A 175 -12.31 -0.80 37.28
N LEU A 176 -13.10 -0.58 36.21
CA LEU A 176 -14.42 0.04 36.29
C LEU A 176 -15.44 -0.83 37.05
N ASP A 177 -15.41 -2.14 36.84
CA ASP A 177 -16.28 -3.09 37.55
C ASP A 177 -15.87 -3.25 39.03
N LYS A 178 -14.56 -3.21 39.33
CA LYS A 178 -14.08 -3.23 40.72
C LYS A 178 -14.34 -1.92 41.45
N LEU A 179 -14.24 -0.76 40.78
CA LEU A 179 -14.68 0.53 41.33
C LEU A 179 -16.17 0.53 41.70
N ARG A 180 -17.00 -0.27 40.99
CA ARG A 180 -18.42 -0.44 41.31
C ARG A 180 -18.71 -1.45 42.43
N LYS A 181 -17.87 -2.48 42.60
CA LYS A 181 -18.18 -3.64 43.45
C LYS A 181 -17.31 -3.82 44.70
N ASP A 182 -16.06 -3.32 44.77
CA ASP A 182 -15.19 -3.56 45.94
C ASP A 182 -14.08 -2.51 46.16
N LYS A 183 -13.90 -2.08 47.43
CA LYS A 183 -13.00 -1.00 47.89
C LYS A 183 -11.55 -1.45 48.21
N ASN A 184 -11.05 -2.54 47.61
CA ASN A 184 -9.69 -2.99 47.93
C ASN A 184 -8.63 -2.16 47.17
N ILE A 185 -8.01 -1.21 47.89
CA ILE A 185 -7.02 -0.26 47.38
C ILE A 185 -5.80 -0.97 46.77
N GLU A 186 -5.36 -2.10 47.33
CA GLU A 186 -4.17 -2.81 46.83
C GLU A 186 -4.39 -3.45 45.46
N VAL A 187 -5.57 -4.04 45.26
CA VAL A 187 -5.95 -4.65 43.98
C VAL A 187 -6.14 -3.59 42.90
N GLN A 188 -6.67 -2.41 43.27
CA GLN A 188 -6.81 -1.28 42.37
C GLN A 188 -5.44 -0.65 42.02
N ALA A 189 -4.53 -0.52 42.99
CA ALA A 189 -3.17 -0.05 42.76
C ALA A 189 -2.38 -0.96 41.79
N GLU A 190 -2.51 -2.28 41.90
CA GLU A 190 -1.89 -3.22 40.95
C GLU A 190 -2.50 -3.09 39.55
N SER A 191 -3.80 -2.81 39.48
CA SER A 191 -4.49 -2.61 38.21
C SER A 191 -4.03 -1.31 37.53
N PHE A 192 -3.73 -0.25 38.29
CA PHE A 192 -3.11 0.98 37.78
C PHE A 192 -1.63 0.81 37.38
N ARG A 193 -0.87 -0.06 38.05
CA ARG A 193 0.49 -0.44 37.60
C ARG A 193 0.45 -1.10 36.23
N SER A 194 -0.45 -2.08 36.07
CA SER A 194 -0.63 -2.77 34.79
C SER A 194 -1.14 -1.85 33.69
N LEU A 195 -2.06 -0.93 34.01
CA LEU A 195 -2.50 0.13 33.09
C LEU A 195 -1.32 1.00 32.64
N GLY A 196 -0.47 1.43 33.58
CA GLY A 196 0.72 2.22 33.28
C GLY A 196 1.70 1.48 32.36
N THR A 197 1.94 0.19 32.60
CA THR A 197 2.83 -0.61 31.73
C THR A 197 2.29 -0.77 30.32
N ASN A 198 0.98 -0.98 30.15
CA ASN A 198 0.38 -1.07 28.82
C ASN A 198 0.41 0.28 28.10
N TYR A 199 0.10 1.35 28.83
CA TYR A 199 0.18 2.72 28.29
C TYR A 199 1.60 3.08 27.82
N ALA A 200 2.63 2.66 28.56
CA ALA A 200 4.02 2.83 28.13
C ALA A 200 4.38 1.97 26.91
N ALA A 201 3.87 0.74 26.83
CA ALA A 201 4.07 -0.13 25.67
C ALA A 201 3.44 0.45 24.39
N GLN A 202 2.38 1.27 24.52
CA GLN A 202 1.79 2.00 23.40
C GLN A 202 2.80 2.94 22.71
N LEU A 203 3.73 3.56 23.45
CA LEU A 203 4.76 4.42 22.88
C LEU A 203 5.68 3.67 21.92
N GLU A 204 6.03 2.44 22.27
CA GLU A 204 6.85 1.56 21.43
C GLU A 204 6.08 1.16 20.16
N VAL A 205 4.79 0.88 20.27
CA VAL A 205 3.92 0.62 19.11
C VAL A 205 3.85 1.84 18.19
N GLN A 206 3.59 3.03 18.74
CA GLN A 206 3.53 4.28 17.95
C GLN A 206 4.87 4.55 17.24
N ARG A 207 6.00 4.32 17.92
CA ARG A 207 7.35 4.42 17.32
C ARG A 207 7.51 3.46 16.13
N GLN A 208 7.15 2.19 16.30
CA GLN A 208 7.25 1.19 15.23
C GLN A 208 6.44 1.60 14.00
N TYR A 209 5.20 2.06 14.17
CA TYR A 209 4.38 2.54 13.05
C TYR A 209 4.95 3.80 12.38
N LEU A 210 5.57 4.71 13.13
CA LEU A 210 6.28 5.85 12.54
C LEU A 210 7.50 5.41 11.73
N GLU A 211 8.24 4.38 12.18
CA GLU A 211 9.34 3.81 11.42
C GLU A 211 8.89 3.09 10.16
N TYR A 212 7.82 2.29 10.25
CA TYR A 212 7.24 1.62 9.09
C TYR A 212 6.71 2.63 8.06
N ALA A 213 6.09 3.72 8.51
CA ALA A 213 5.67 4.81 7.63
C ALA A 213 6.87 5.51 6.96
N ASN A 214 8.00 5.66 7.66
CA ASN A 214 9.22 6.20 7.06
C ASN A 214 9.80 5.27 5.98
N ALA A 215 9.76 3.95 6.22
CA ALA A 215 10.19 2.96 5.23
C ALA A 215 9.31 2.98 3.97
N LEU A 216 8.01 3.21 4.13
CA LEU A 216 7.03 3.35 3.05
C LEU A 216 7.17 4.63 2.23
N HIS A 217 7.58 5.74 2.85
CA HIS A 217 7.51 7.08 2.25
C HIS A 217 8.34 7.23 0.96
N SER A 218 9.43 6.49 0.76
CA SER A 218 10.09 6.31 -0.55
C SER A 218 11.40 5.54 -0.40
N GLY A 219 11.40 4.26 -0.74
CA GLY A 219 12.67 3.57 -0.99
C GLY A 219 13.36 4.17 -2.22
N ILE A 220 14.65 4.43 -2.15
CA ILE A 220 15.46 4.89 -3.31
C ILE A 220 15.20 3.99 -4.53
N SER A 221 15.06 2.68 -4.32
CA SER A 221 14.72 1.71 -5.36
C SER A 221 13.38 1.99 -6.05
N LEU A 222 12.34 2.44 -5.33
CA LEU A 222 11.06 2.78 -5.96
C LEU A 222 11.18 4.01 -6.84
N VAL A 223 11.90 5.03 -6.38
CA VAL A 223 12.16 6.24 -7.16
C VAL A 223 12.94 5.90 -8.44
N LEU A 224 13.91 4.99 -8.34
CA LEU A 224 14.66 4.49 -9.50
C LEU A 224 13.76 3.68 -10.45
N ALA A 225 12.88 2.82 -9.92
CA ALA A 225 11.91 2.08 -10.71
C ALA A 225 10.98 3.04 -11.48
N SER A 226 10.38 4.02 -10.80
CA SER A 226 9.54 5.05 -11.40
C SER A 226 10.31 5.90 -12.42
N SER A 227 11.60 6.16 -12.19
CA SER A 227 12.45 6.86 -13.16
C SER A 227 12.66 6.05 -14.45
N GLU A 228 12.96 4.76 -14.35
CA GLU A 228 13.08 3.88 -15.53
C GLU A 228 11.73 3.71 -16.23
N ARG A 229 10.63 3.58 -15.48
CA ARG A 229 9.27 3.55 -16.02
C ARG A 229 8.94 4.81 -16.83
N ASN A 230 9.36 5.96 -16.34
CA ASN A 230 9.20 7.24 -17.02
C ASN A 230 10.02 7.30 -18.33
N LYS A 231 11.25 6.78 -18.35
CA LYS A 231 12.07 6.74 -19.58
C LYS A 231 11.42 5.95 -20.73
N MET A 232 10.57 4.98 -20.40
CA MET A 232 9.77 4.22 -21.37
C MET A 232 8.72 5.10 -22.09
N SER A 233 8.33 6.23 -21.51
CA SER A 233 7.39 7.18 -22.12
C SER A 233 8.07 8.38 -22.79
N ASN A 234 9.41 8.37 -22.93
CA ASN A 234 10.11 9.46 -23.61
C ASN A 234 10.20 9.22 -25.13
N PRO A 235 9.53 10.02 -25.98
CA PRO A 235 9.57 9.85 -27.43
C PRO A 235 11.00 9.92 -28.00
N MET A 236 11.89 10.72 -27.40
CA MET A 236 13.26 10.91 -27.90
C MET A 236 14.16 9.68 -27.73
N SER A 237 13.79 8.74 -26.88
CA SER A 237 14.51 7.47 -26.69
C SER A 237 14.36 6.55 -27.91
N TYR A 238 13.31 6.74 -28.71
CA TYR A 238 12.91 5.82 -29.77
C TYR A 238 13.51 6.17 -31.13
N ALA A 239 13.81 5.16 -31.93
CA ALA A 239 14.37 5.35 -33.26
C ALA A 239 13.31 5.88 -34.23
N SER A 240 12.06 5.39 -34.15
CA SER A 240 10.98 5.83 -35.04
C SER A 240 10.72 7.32 -34.94
N PHE A 241 10.59 7.86 -33.71
CA PHE A 241 10.40 9.28 -33.50
C PHE A 241 11.57 10.12 -34.02
N ARG A 242 12.82 9.68 -33.76
CA ARG A 242 14.01 10.39 -34.25
C ARG A 242 14.10 10.41 -35.77
N ASN A 243 13.73 9.32 -36.43
CA ASN A 243 13.67 9.23 -37.88
C ASN A 243 12.58 10.17 -38.45
N ILE A 244 11.37 10.15 -37.89
CA ILE A 244 10.28 11.07 -38.28
C ILE A 244 10.73 12.53 -38.15
N VAL A 245 11.37 12.90 -37.04
CA VAL A 245 11.89 14.25 -36.83
C VAL A 245 12.98 14.60 -37.85
N SER A 246 13.88 13.67 -38.16
CA SER A 246 14.92 13.86 -39.17
C SER A 246 14.33 14.07 -40.57
N ASP A 247 13.37 13.25 -40.96
CA ASP A 247 12.70 13.32 -42.26
C ASP A 247 11.88 14.60 -42.40
N ALA A 248 11.18 15.00 -41.34
CA ALA A 248 10.48 16.28 -41.28
C ALA A 248 11.44 17.46 -41.43
N LYS A 249 12.62 17.43 -40.77
CA LYS A 249 13.65 18.48 -40.91
C LYS A 249 14.16 18.57 -42.34
N ARG A 250 14.37 17.43 -43.00
CA ARG A 250 14.87 17.35 -44.38
C ARG A 250 13.98 18.07 -45.39
N VAL A 251 12.66 18.06 -45.17
CA VAL A 251 11.66 18.69 -46.06
C VAL A 251 11.15 20.04 -45.55
N SER A 252 11.72 20.54 -44.45
CA SER A 252 11.30 21.80 -43.81
C SER A 252 12.28 22.95 -44.07
N SER A 253 11.74 24.16 -44.19
CA SER A 253 12.54 25.40 -44.18
C SER A 253 13.24 25.63 -42.83
N LYS A 254 14.25 26.51 -42.79
CA LYS A 254 14.98 26.85 -41.54
C LYS A 254 14.07 27.34 -40.41
N ILE A 255 13.02 28.11 -40.74
CA ILE A 255 12.04 28.61 -39.76
C ILE A 255 11.18 27.46 -39.22
N GLN A 256 10.72 26.56 -40.10
CA GLN A 256 9.96 25.36 -39.70
C GLN A 256 10.82 24.42 -38.85
N GLN A 257 12.10 24.25 -39.18
CA GLN A 257 13.04 23.48 -38.36
C GLN A 257 13.22 24.08 -36.96
N ALA A 258 13.32 25.41 -36.85
CA ALA A 258 13.40 26.09 -35.55
C ALA A 258 12.13 25.88 -34.71
N ARG A 259 10.95 25.94 -35.34
CA ARG A 259 9.66 25.64 -34.69
C ARG A 259 9.60 24.18 -34.21
N LEU A 260 10.01 23.23 -35.04
CA LEU A 260 10.09 21.82 -34.69
C LEU A 260 11.03 21.57 -33.51
N ASN A 261 12.22 22.17 -33.52
CA ASN A 261 13.18 22.07 -32.41
C ASN A 261 12.60 22.64 -31.10
N SER A 262 11.84 23.74 -31.18
CA SER A 262 11.14 24.31 -30.01
C SER A 262 10.08 23.35 -29.45
N MET A 263 9.29 22.71 -30.33
CA MET A 263 8.26 21.76 -29.93
C MET A 263 8.82 20.50 -29.26
N ILE A 264 9.97 19.99 -29.70
CA ILE A 264 10.57 18.76 -29.16
C ILE A 264 11.50 19.00 -27.96
N LYS A 265 11.90 20.25 -27.71
CA LYS A 265 12.84 20.62 -26.63
C LYS A 265 12.45 20.05 -25.27
N PRO A 266 11.16 20.11 -24.83
CA PRO A 266 10.77 19.54 -23.55
C PRO A 266 11.15 18.06 -23.40
N PHE A 267 11.08 17.26 -24.47
CA PHE A 267 11.42 15.83 -24.41
C PHE A 267 12.92 15.55 -24.30
N GLY A 268 13.77 16.46 -24.76
CA GLY A 268 15.22 16.39 -24.55
C GLY A 268 15.61 16.65 -23.09
N ASP A 269 14.94 17.61 -22.46
CA ASP A 269 15.20 18.01 -21.06
C ASP A 269 14.68 16.95 -20.06
N LEU A 270 13.70 16.11 -20.45
CA LEU A 270 13.18 14.98 -19.65
C LEU A 270 14.19 13.85 -19.40
N VAL A 271 15.28 13.78 -20.16
CA VAL A 271 16.39 12.86 -19.82
C VAL A 271 17.00 13.23 -18.45
N THR A 272 16.76 14.47 -17.98
CA THR A 272 17.25 15.01 -16.70
C THR A 272 16.18 15.42 -15.69
N ALA A 273 14.90 15.53 -16.09
CA ALA A 273 13.81 16.00 -15.23
C ALA A 273 12.65 14.99 -15.17
N THR A 274 12.15 14.71 -13.95
CA THR A 274 10.97 13.87 -13.69
C THR A 274 9.78 14.31 -14.54
N LEU A 275 9.15 13.35 -15.21
CA LEU A 275 8.16 13.45 -16.29
C LEU A 275 6.78 14.05 -15.90
N ASN A 276 6.69 14.79 -14.79
CA ASN A 276 5.54 15.63 -14.44
C ASN A 276 5.18 16.65 -15.54
N VAL A 277 6.06 16.86 -16.52
CA VAL A 277 5.87 17.80 -17.64
C VAL A 277 5.14 17.17 -18.84
N VAL A 278 4.98 15.84 -18.93
CA VAL A 278 4.26 15.18 -20.07
C VAL A 278 2.98 14.46 -19.65
N SER A 279 2.88 14.00 -18.40
CA SER A 279 1.71 13.28 -17.87
C SER A 279 0.49 14.15 -17.58
N ALA A 280 0.65 15.48 -17.45
CA ALA A 280 -0.41 16.42 -17.06
C ALA A 280 -1.09 17.14 -18.25
N GLY A 281 -1.47 16.42 -19.32
CA GLY A 281 -2.25 16.98 -20.43
C GLY A 281 -1.47 17.77 -21.48
N THR A 282 -0.14 17.82 -21.38
CA THR A 282 0.77 18.42 -22.36
C THR A 282 1.02 17.52 -23.57
N TYR A 283 0.76 16.22 -23.46
CA TYR A 283 0.87 15.29 -24.59
C TYR A 283 -0.04 15.69 -25.76
N SER A 284 -1.34 15.93 -25.52
CA SER A 284 -2.27 16.38 -26.56
C SER A 284 -1.90 17.77 -27.09
N ALA A 285 -1.39 18.65 -26.22
CA ALA A 285 -0.87 19.97 -26.58
C ALA A 285 0.40 19.89 -27.47
N PHE A 286 1.09 18.76 -27.51
CA PHE A 286 2.20 18.50 -28.43
C PHE A 286 1.76 17.70 -29.67
N ALA A 287 1.03 16.60 -29.49
CA ALA A 287 0.74 15.61 -30.52
C ALA A 287 -0.03 16.21 -31.69
N GLU A 288 -1.08 16.99 -31.42
CA GLU A 288 -1.90 17.60 -32.48
C GLU A 288 -1.17 18.70 -33.26
N PRO A 289 -0.45 19.64 -32.62
CA PRO A 289 0.42 20.57 -33.32
C PRO A 289 1.55 19.88 -34.11
N PHE A 290 2.10 18.78 -33.61
CA PHE A 290 3.13 18.02 -34.30
C PHE A 290 2.60 17.30 -35.55
N LYS A 291 1.45 16.63 -35.47
CA LYS A 291 0.76 16.05 -36.63
C LYS A 291 0.46 17.12 -37.69
N SER A 292 -0.08 18.26 -37.26
CA SER A 292 -0.36 19.40 -38.13
C SER A 292 0.93 19.93 -38.79
N PHE A 293 2.02 20.01 -38.04
CA PHE A 293 3.32 20.40 -38.58
C PHE A 293 3.83 19.41 -39.64
N LEU A 294 3.70 18.10 -39.41
CA LEU A 294 4.08 17.08 -40.40
C LEU A 294 3.24 17.21 -41.67
N ALA A 295 1.90 17.31 -41.54
CA ALA A 295 1.00 17.47 -42.67
C ALA A 295 1.38 18.69 -43.54
N VAL A 296 1.68 19.83 -42.90
CA VAL A 296 2.10 21.05 -43.62
C VAL A 296 3.49 20.89 -44.23
N SER A 297 4.44 20.26 -43.54
CA SER A 297 5.82 20.11 -44.02
C SER A 297 5.92 19.23 -45.27
N PHE A 298 5.04 18.23 -45.38
CA PHE A 298 4.94 17.34 -46.53
C PHE A 298 3.89 17.81 -47.57
N ASP A 299 3.29 18.99 -47.41
CA ASP A 299 2.41 19.56 -48.42
C ASP A 299 3.22 20.20 -49.57
N ARG A 300 2.74 19.99 -50.80
CA ARG A 300 3.37 20.44 -52.05
C ARG A 300 3.60 21.94 -52.06
N SER A 301 2.66 22.71 -51.53
CA SER A 301 2.77 24.16 -51.43
C SER A 301 3.91 24.62 -50.51
N SER A 302 4.28 23.81 -49.52
CA SER A 302 5.24 24.16 -48.49
C SER A 302 6.67 23.78 -48.88
N TYR A 303 6.92 22.54 -49.31
CA TYR A 303 8.29 22.10 -49.64
C TYR A 303 8.79 22.65 -51.00
N GLN A 304 7.89 23.02 -51.93
CA GLN A 304 8.29 23.66 -53.19
C GLN A 304 8.86 25.06 -52.97
N ASN A 305 8.35 25.78 -51.96
CA ASN A 305 8.77 27.15 -51.61
C ASN A 305 9.90 27.20 -50.58
N ALA A 306 10.31 26.06 -50.03
CA ALA A 306 11.31 25.97 -48.97
C ALA A 306 12.79 26.00 -49.45
N GLY A 307 13.05 26.17 -50.76
CA GLY A 307 14.41 26.21 -51.30
C GLY A 307 15.15 24.86 -51.27
N LEU A 308 14.42 23.74 -51.21
CA LEU A 308 14.97 22.39 -51.10
C LEU A 308 15.57 21.85 -52.40
N SER A 309 16.48 20.88 -52.27
CA SER A 309 17.07 20.18 -53.41
C SER A 309 16.04 19.34 -54.18
N ARG A 310 16.31 19.01 -55.45
CA ARG A 310 15.43 18.15 -56.26
C ARG A 310 15.23 16.76 -55.63
N ALA A 311 16.26 16.25 -54.97
CA ALA A 311 16.22 14.95 -54.29
C ALA A 311 15.28 14.98 -53.07
N ASP A 312 15.29 16.07 -52.30
CA ASP A 312 14.46 16.19 -51.09
C ASP A 312 12.98 16.44 -51.44
N ARG A 313 12.70 17.13 -52.55
CA ARG A 313 11.33 17.27 -53.07
C ARG A 313 10.74 15.93 -53.51
N LYS A 314 11.53 15.13 -54.25
CA LYS A 314 11.12 13.78 -54.66
C LYS A 314 10.91 12.87 -53.45
N PHE A 315 11.76 12.98 -52.43
CA PHE A 315 11.60 12.26 -51.17
C PHE A 315 10.28 12.62 -50.47
N ALA A 316 9.91 13.91 -50.40
CA ALA A 316 8.66 14.36 -49.80
C ALA A 316 7.43 13.80 -50.54
N GLU A 317 7.46 13.78 -51.87
CA GLU A 317 6.38 13.24 -52.72
C GLU A 317 6.21 11.73 -52.54
N GLU A 318 7.30 10.97 -52.42
CA GLU A 318 7.25 9.50 -52.33
C GLU A 318 6.97 8.98 -50.91
N ASN A 319 7.42 9.69 -49.87
CA ASN A 319 7.41 9.18 -48.49
C ASN A 319 6.51 9.95 -47.53
N GLY A 320 5.96 11.11 -47.92
CA GLY A 320 5.22 11.99 -47.01
C GLY A 320 4.01 11.33 -46.34
N LEU A 321 3.17 10.62 -47.11
CA LEU A 321 2.02 9.90 -46.56
C LEU A 321 2.44 8.81 -45.57
N LYS A 322 3.49 8.05 -45.90
CA LYS A 322 4.02 6.99 -45.06
C LYS A 322 4.55 7.53 -43.74
N ILE A 323 5.34 8.60 -43.78
CA ILE A 323 5.90 9.26 -42.59
C ILE A 323 4.79 9.80 -41.69
N TYR A 324 3.72 10.36 -42.28
CA TYR A 324 2.56 10.82 -41.50
C TYR A 324 1.85 9.66 -40.80
N GLN A 325 1.61 8.54 -41.50
CA GLN A 325 0.99 7.34 -40.93
C GLN A 325 1.86 6.72 -39.83
N ASP A 326 3.18 6.64 -40.04
CA ASP A 326 4.14 6.13 -39.06
C ASP A 326 4.16 7.03 -37.81
N ALA A 327 4.06 8.35 -37.99
CA ALA A 327 3.96 9.30 -36.88
C ALA A 327 2.65 9.19 -36.11
N GLU A 328 1.52 9.05 -36.80
CA GLU A 328 0.22 8.86 -36.15
C GLU A 328 0.20 7.57 -35.31
N ARG A 329 0.68 6.46 -35.89
CA ARG A 329 0.82 5.18 -35.19
C ARG A 329 1.70 5.31 -33.96
N PHE A 330 2.91 5.85 -34.10
CA PHE A 330 3.85 6.01 -32.99
C PHE A 330 3.28 6.88 -31.86
N LEU A 331 2.61 7.98 -32.21
CA LEU A 331 1.95 8.84 -31.22
C LEU A 331 0.81 8.11 -30.51
N SER A 332 -0.01 7.32 -31.20
CA SER A 332 -1.05 6.53 -30.53
C SER A 332 -0.47 5.45 -29.60
N GLU A 333 0.64 4.80 -29.99
CA GLU A 333 1.37 3.85 -29.14
C GLU A 333 1.92 4.53 -27.87
N LEU A 334 2.52 5.72 -28.03
CA LEU A 334 3.06 6.52 -26.93
C LEU A 334 1.97 7.07 -26.00
N GLU A 335 0.80 7.41 -26.53
CA GLU A 335 -0.34 7.90 -25.74
C GLU A 335 -0.82 6.84 -24.74
N ARG A 336 -0.95 5.59 -25.18
CA ARG A 336 -1.32 4.45 -24.32
C ARG A 336 -0.29 4.28 -23.18
N GLU A 337 0.98 4.40 -23.51
CA GLU A 337 2.06 4.29 -22.53
C GLU A 337 2.01 5.42 -21.49
N LEU A 338 1.73 6.65 -21.92
CA LEU A 338 1.60 7.80 -21.03
C LEU A 338 0.40 7.69 -20.09
N GLN A 339 -0.71 7.13 -20.55
CA GLN A 339 -1.89 6.91 -19.70
C GLN A 339 -1.56 5.97 -18.52
N LEU A 340 -0.81 4.90 -18.76
CA LEU A 340 -0.37 3.97 -17.71
C LEU A 340 0.55 4.65 -16.69
N VAL A 341 1.51 5.46 -17.15
CA VAL A 341 2.42 6.20 -16.26
C VAL A 341 1.66 7.22 -15.41
N THR A 342 0.77 8.00 -16.01
CA THR A 342 -0.04 8.98 -15.28
C THR A 342 -0.90 8.33 -14.20
N ALA A 343 -1.50 7.17 -14.47
CA ALA A 343 -2.26 6.42 -13.48
C ALA A 343 -1.38 6.00 -12.30
N LEU A 344 -0.20 5.45 -12.56
CA LEU A 344 0.76 5.06 -11.52
C LEU A 344 1.28 6.26 -10.71
N ASP A 345 1.58 7.38 -11.35
CA ASP A 345 2.05 8.58 -10.65
C ASP A 345 0.97 9.15 -9.73
N ASN A 346 -0.29 9.15 -10.18
CA ASN A 346 -1.44 9.57 -9.37
C ASN A 346 -1.66 8.65 -8.16
N ASP A 347 -1.59 7.33 -8.36
CA ASP A 347 -1.71 6.33 -7.30
C ASP A 347 -0.59 6.53 -6.26
N LEU A 348 0.66 6.66 -6.70
CA LEU A 348 1.81 6.88 -5.81
C LEU A 348 1.70 8.21 -5.04
N ALA A 349 1.31 9.29 -5.71
CA ALA A 349 1.12 10.60 -5.08
C ALA A 349 -0.04 10.58 -4.06
N SER A 350 -1.08 9.78 -4.29
CA SER A 350 -2.16 9.55 -3.33
C SER A 350 -1.65 8.78 -2.10
N ILE A 351 -0.90 7.70 -2.31
CA ILE A 351 -0.29 6.89 -1.23
C ILE A 351 0.66 7.75 -0.38
N GLN A 352 1.53 8.55 -1.01
CA GLN A 352 2.45 9.44 -0.31
C GLN A 352 1.71 10.47 0.56
N ARG A 353 0.65 11.10 0.03
CA ARG A 353 -0.21 12.00 0.80
C ARG A 353 -0.85 11.29 2.01
N ASN A 354 -1.30 10.06 1.84
CA ASN A 354 -1.87 9.28 2.95
C ASN A 354 -0.83 8.92 4.01
N ILE A 355 0.41 8.58 3.61
CA ILE A 355 1.53 8.35 4.52
C ILE A 355 1.87 9.63 5.31
N ASP A 356 1.92 10.79 4.65
CA ASP A 356 2.21 12.05 5.33
C ASP A 356 1.14 12.47 6.33
N ASN A 357 -0.13 12.29 5.97
CA ASN A 357 -1.25 12.52 6.88
C ASN A 357 -1.17 11.56 8.07
N PHE A 358 -0.95 10.27 7.82
CA PHE A 358 -0.78 9.26 8.85
C PHE A 358 0.35 9.62 9.83
N ARG A 359 1.53 10.00 9.32
CA ARG A 359 2.68 10.40 10.15
C ARG A 359 2.36 11.61 11.01
N ARG A 360 1.71 12.62 10.43
CA ARG A 360 1.32 13.85 11.13
C ARG A 360 0.32 13.57 12.25
N ASP A 361 -0.70 12.76 11.97
CA ASP A 361 -1.73 12.42 12.95
C ASP A 361 -1.15 11.53 14.07
N LEU A 362 -0.27 10.58 13.73
CA LEU A 362 0.41 9.74 14.72
C LEU A 362 1.42 10.52 15.57
N ASP A 363 2.15 11.51 15.02
CA ASP A 363 3.00 12.41 15.82
C ASP A 363 2.16 13.27 16.78
N ARG A 364 0.98 13.72 16.36
CA ARG A 364 0.03 14.41 17.25
C ARG A 364 -0.44 13.49 18.36
N HIS A 365 -0.85 12.27 18.04
CA HIS A 365 -1.27 11.26 19.03
C HIS A 365 -0.16 10.94 20.03
N LEU A 366 1.09 10.86 19.56
CA LEU A 366 2.26 10.66 20.42
C LEU A 366 2.45 11.80 21.41
N ARG A 367 2.30 13.05 20.96
CA ARG A 367 2.36 14.22 21.85
C ARG A 367 1.26 14.18 22.91
N ASP A 368 0.03 13.87 22.52
CA ASP A 368 -1.10 13.76 23.43
C ASP A 368 -0.89 12.63 24.46
N THR A 369 -0.30 11.51 24.02
CA THR A 369 0.07 10.37 24.88
C THR A 369 1.10 10.79 25.94
N LEU A 370 2.15 11.53 25.54
CA LEU A 370 3.16 12.03 26.47
C LEU A 370 2.58 13.05 27.46
N LEU A 371 1.76 13.99 26.99
CA LEU A 371 1.13 15.01 27.83
C LEU A 371 0.21 14.41 28.89
N HIS A 372 -0.57 13.39 28.52
CA HIS A 372 -1.46 12.70 29.46
C HIS A 372 -0.69 11.98 30.58
N ALA A 373 0.49 11.42 30.26
CA ALA A 373 1.44 10.86 31.22
C ALA A 373 2.27 11.91 31.99
N SER A 374 1.89 13.20 31.92
CA SER A 374 2.60 14.31 32.56
C SER A 374 4.06 14.46 32.10
N VAL A 375 4.39 13.96 30.91
CA VAL A 375 5.70 14.17 30.26
C VAL A 375 5.58 15.35 29.31
N VAL A 376 6.46 16.34 29.45
CA VAL A 376 6.45 17.51 28.56
C VAL A 376 6.66 17.05 27.12
N ALA A 377 5.75 17.42 26.20
CA ALA A 377 5.87 17.15 24.77
C ALA A 377 6.93 18.04 24.08
N SER A 378 8.16 18.00 24.59
CA SER A 378 9.31 18.68 24.01
C SER A 378 9.90 17.86 22.86
N LYS A 379 10.61 18.54 21.94
CA LYS A 379 11.35 17.85 20.86
C LYS A 379 12.34 16.82 21.40
N GLU A 380 12.91 17.07 22.58
CA GLU A 380 13.84 16.15 23.25
C GLU A 380 13.14 14.85 23.70
N ASN A 381 11.95 14.95 24.31
CA ASN A 381 11.23 13.77 24.77
C ASN A 381 10.67 12.95 23.61
N ILE A 382 10.20 13.62 22.54
CA ILE A 382 9.82 12.93 21.29
C ILE A 382 11.04 12.21 20.70
N SER A 383 12.21 12.85 20.66
CA SER A 383 13.45 12.22 20.20
C SER A 383 13.88 11.02 21.07
N LYS A 384 13.56 11.03 22.37
CA LYS A 384 13.82 9.89 23.26
C LYS A 384 12.89 8.71 22.96
N VAL A 385 11.61 8.96 22.65
CA VAL A 385 10.68 7.91 22.18
C VAL A 385 11.18 7.31 20.86
N LEU A 386 11.60 8.16 19.92
CA LEU A 386 12.09 7.75 18.60
C LEU A 386 13.57 7.32 18.59
N SER A 387 14.20 7.20 19.75
CA SER A 387 15.62 6.84 19.84
C SER A 387 15.85 5.44 19.30
N LYS A 388 16.97 5.22 18.60
CA LYS A 388 17.43 3.88 18.22
C LYS A 388 17.95 3.06 19.41
N ASP A 389 18.34 3.73 20.49
CA ASP A 389 18.82 3.09 21.72
C ASP A 389 17.66 2.61 22.60
N GLU A 390 17.58 1.30 22.81
CA GLU A 390 16.56 0.65 23.62
C GLU A 390 16.59 1.06 25.09
N ALA A 391 17.77 1.29 25.66
CA ALA A 391 17.89 1.67 27.07
C ALA A 391 17.26 3.04 27.35
N ILE A 392 17.37 3.97 26.39
CA ILE A 392 16.72 5.28 26.46
C ILE A 392 15.20 5.13 26.39
N ARG A 393 14.71 4.27 25.47
CA ARG A 393 13.28 4.00 25.31
C ARG A 393 12.68 3.35 26.56
N GLN A 394 13.33 2.33 27.12
CA GLN A 394 12.86 1.64 28.33
C GLN A 394 12.81 2.58 29.55
N LYS A 395 13.81 3.48 29.71
CA LYS A 395 13.80 4.48 30.79
C LYS A 395 12.60 5.44 30.67
N LEU A 396 12.31 5.91 29.47
CA LEU A 396 11.16 6.77 29.24
C LEU A 396 9.84 6.02 29.44
N GLY A 397 9.74 4.79 28.94
CA GLY A 397 8.59 3.91 29.17
C GLY A 397 8.33 3.67 30.66
N ALA A 398 9.36 3.41 31.45
CA ALA A 398 9.24 3.25 32.90
C ALA A 398 8.76 4.54 33.60
N ALA A 399 9.24 5.71 33.17
CA ALA A 399 8.78 6.99 33.68
C ALA A 399 7.30 7.26 33.36
N VAL A 400 6.88 6.96 32.12
CA VAL A 400 5.49 7.09 31.67
C VAL A 400 4.58 6.14 32.45
N ALA A 401 4.96 4.87 32.57
CA ALA A 401 4.22 3.88 33.34
C ALA A 401 4.06 4.33 34.80
N GLY A 402 5.16 4.77 35.43
CA GLY A 402 5.15 5.29 36.79
C GLY A 402 4.23 6.49 36.96
N ASN A 403 4.29 7.48 36.06
CA ASN A 403 3.47 8.68 36.14
C ASN A 403 1.97 8.38 36.01
N ILE A 404 1.58 7.49 35.10
CA ILE A 404 0.18 7.08 34.93
C ILE A 404 -0.31 6.38 36.20
N SER A 405 0.46 5.43 36.72
CA SER A 405 0.08 4.69 37.93
C SER A 405 0.01 5.58 39.16
N LEU A 406 0.96 6.52 39.32
CA LEU A 406 0.99 7.47 40.43
C LEU A 406 -0.20 8.43 40.40
N LYS A 407 -0.55 8.95 39.22
CA LYS A 407 -1.66 9.91 39.05
C LYS A 407 -3.02 9.24 39.24
N ALA A 408 -3.21 8.01 38.75
CA ALA A 408 -4.40 7.23 39.05
C ALA A 408 -4.47 6.88 40.56
N GLY A 409 -3.33 6.49 41.15
CA GLY A 409 -3.22 6.20 42.57
C GLY A 409 -3.54 7.40 43.46
N SER A 410 -3.11 8.61 43.09
CA SER A 410 -3.40 9.83 43.85
C SER A 410 -4.89 10.18 43.84
N TYR A 411 -5.57 10.08 42.68
CA TYR A 411 -7.02 10.32 42.66
C TYR A 411 -7.79 9.28 43.48
N LEU A 412 -7.30 8.04 43.54
CA LEU A 412 -7.87 7.01 44.39
C LEU A 412 -7.65 7.30 45.88
N SER A 413 -6.43 7.70 46.28
CA SER A 413 -6.13 8.03 47.69
C SER A 413 -6.87 9.26 48.18
N ASP A 414 -7.07 10.24 47.30
CA ASP A 414 -7.71 11.51 47.61
C ASP A 414 -9.25 11.42 47.61
N GLY A 415 -9.81 10.24 47.32
CA GLY A 415 -11.26 10.01 47.24
C GLY A 415 -11.94 10.75 46.07
N SER A 416 -11.16 11.23 45.09
CA SER A 416 -11.63 12.03 43.96
C SER A 416 -12.11 11.15 42.81
N ASN A 417 -13.19 10.39 43.06
CA ASN A 417 -13.73 9.41 42.11
C ASN A 417 -14.07 9.99 40.73
N THR A 418 -14.54 11.24 40.67
CA THR A 418 -14.86 11.90 39.39
C THR A 418 -13.61 12.12 38.53
N GLU A 419 -12.51 12.59 39.13
CA GLU A 419 -11.26 12.82 38.40
C GLU A 419 -10.54 11.53 38.07
N LEU A 420 -10.64 10.52 38.94
CA LEU A 420 -10.17 9.17 38.64
C LEU A 420 -10.87 8.60 37.41
N ILE A 421 -12.20 8.68 37.36
CA ILE A 421 -12.99 8.19 36.22
C ILE A 421 -12.62 8.96 34.95
N ARG A 422 -12.54 10.30 35.00
CA ARG A 422 -12.12 11.13 33.85
C ARG A 422 -10.74 10.74 33.35
N PHE A 423 -9.80 10.53 34.26
CA PHE A 423 -8.43 10.14 33.93
C PHE A 423 -8.38 8.75 33.27
N VAL A 424 -9.07 7.76 33.84
CA VAL A 424 -9.13 6.40 33.27
C VAL A 424 -9.84 6.40 31.91
N LEU A 425 -10.93 7.17 31.75
CA LEU A 425 -11.61 7.31 30.46
C LEU A 425 -10.71 7.95 29.40
N LYS A 426 -9.96 9.01 29.75
CA LYS A 426 -9.01 9.62 28.80
C LYS A 426 -7.87 8.68 28.44
N THR A 427 -7.41 7.88 29.41
CA THR A 427 -6.41 6.83 29.16
C THR A 427 -6.94 5.79 28.17
N SER A 428 -8.18 5.34 28.35
CA SER A 428 -8.86 4.44 27.39
C SER A 428 -8.96 5.06 26.02
N GLU A 429 -9.44 6.30 25.91
CA GLU A 429 -9.60 7.00 24.63
C GLU A 429 -8.28 7.05 23.83
N LEU A 430 -7.16 7.36 24.50
CA LEU A 430 -5.85 7.41 23.86
C LEU A 430 -5.34 6.02 23.46
N LEU A 431 -5.67 4.97 24.22
CA LEU A 431 -5.34 3.58 23.89
C LEU A 431 -6.18 3.08 22.71
N ASP A 432 -7.49 3.29 22.75
CA ASP A 432 -8.46 2.93 21.70
C ASP A 432 -8.16 3.65 20.38
N GLY A 433 -7.70 4.91 20.46
CA GLY A 433 -7.25 5.68 19.29
C GLY A 433 -6.17 4.97 18.47
N MET A 434 -5.37 4.08 19.08
CA MET A 434 -4.34 3.32 18.37
C MET A 434 -4.91 2.39 17.30
N GLN A 435 -6.10 1.81 17.52
CA GLN A 435 -6.68 0.86 16.57
C GLN A 435 -6.94 1.53 15.22
N ARG A 436 -7.46 2.76 15.23
CA ARG A 436 -7.66 3.57 14.03
C ARG A 436 -6.36 3.76 13.24
N TYR A 437 -5.24 3.97 13.91
CA TYR A 437 -3.94 4.10 13.23
C TYR A 437 -3.50 2.77 12.60
N LYS A 438 -3.73 1.63 13.26
CA LYS A 438 -3.45 0.32 12.65
C LYS A 438 -4.28 0.09 11.38
N ASP A 439 -5.57 0.39 11.44
CA ASP A 439 -6.48 0.21 10.32
C ASP A 439 -6.11 1.14 9.15
N ASN A 440 -5.81 2.41 9.44
CA ASN A 440 -5.29 3.35 8.44
C ASN A 440 -3.97 2.85 7.82
N PHE A 441 -3.08 2.29 8.64
CA PHE A 441 -1.82 1.74 8.16
C PHE A 441 -2.03 0.49 7.28
N ASN A 442 -2.99 -0.37 7.63
CA ASN A 442 -3.40 -1.52 6.81
C ASN A 442 -3.97 -1.07 5.46
N GLN A 443 -4.75 0.02 5.42
CA GLN A 443 -5.21 0.62 4.17
C GLN A 443 -4.06 1.14 3.31
N ILE A 444 -3.11 1.87 3.90
CA ILE A 444 -1.92 2.38 3.19
C ILE A 444 -1.09 1.23 2.61
N THR A 445 -0.84 0.19 3.40
CA THR A 445 -0.08 -0.98 2.93
C THR A 445 -0.83 -1.78 1.87
N SER A 446 -2.15 -1.92 1.97
CA SER A 446 -2.99 -2.53 0.93
C SER A 446 -2.91 -1.76 -0.39
N ALA A 447 -2.98 -0.42 -0.32
CA ALA A 447 -2.80 0.45 -1.47
C ALA A 447 -1.39 0.31 -2.06
N MET A 448 -0.35 0.20 -1.22
CA MET A 448 1.02 0.01 -1.66
C MET A 448 1.25 -1.34 -2.36
N LEU A 449 0.69 -2.43 -1.83
CA LEU A 449 0.74 -3.75 -2.47
C LEU A 449 0.02 -3.75 -3.82
N THR A 450 -1.16 -3.14 -3.87
CA THR A 450 -1.93 -2.97 -5.11
C THR A 450 -1.15 -2.13 -6.13
N TYR A 451 -0.50 -1.06 -5.69
CA TYR A 451 0.37 -0.23 -6.52
C TYR A 451 1.54 -1.03 -7.09
N TYR A 452 2.20 -1.83 -6.26
CA TYR A 452 3.29 -2.69 -6.71
C TYR A 452 2.87 -3.70 -7.79
N GLU A 453 1.68 -4.30 -7.63
CA GLU A 453 1.09 -5.22 -8.62
C GLU A 453 0.78 -4.48 -9.93
N ARG A 454 0.12 -3.32 -9.87
CA ARG A 454 -0.17 -2.48 -11.04
C ARG A 454 1.11 -2.05 -11.75
N PHE A 455 2.13 -1.66 -11.00
CA PHE A 455 3.43 -1.27 -11.55
C PHE A 455 4.05 -2.45 -12.29
N GLU A 456 4.12 -3.62 -11.67
CA GLU A 456 4.71 -4.81 -12.27
C GLU A 456 4.00 -5.19 -13.58
N ARG A 457 2.66 -5.18 -13.59
CA ARG A 457 1.88 -5.39 -14.80
C ARG A 457 2.21 -4.35 -15.87
N SER A 458 2.32 -3.07 -15.50
CA SER A 458 2.62 -1.98 -16.45
C SER A 458 3.97 -2.10 -17.15
N VAL A 459 4.91 -2.87 -16.57
CA VAL A 459 6.22 -3.15 -17.16
C VAL A 459 6.30 -4.58 -17.68
N ALA A 460 5.22 -5.36 -17.73
CA ALA A 460 5.25 -6.71 -18.30
C ALA A 460 5.50 -6.66 -19.82
N ALA A 461 6.20 -7.65 -20.37
CA ALA A 461 6.56 -7.66 -21.79
C ALA A 461 5.34 -7.58 -22.73
N GLU A 462 4.19 -8.09 -22.30
CA GLU A 462 2.91 -8.05 -23.00
C GLU A 462 2.33 -6.63 -23.12
N GLN A 463 2.70 -5.71 -22.22
CA GLN A 463 2.25 -4.33 -22.22
C GLN A 463 3.07 -3.42 -23.14
N ASN A 464 4.09 -3.96 -23.84
CA ASN A 464 4.89 -3.18 -24.77
C ASN A 464 4.02 -2.69 -25.95
N PRO A 465 3.77 -1.37 -26.07
CA PRO A 465 2.82 -0.85 -27.05
C PRO A 465 3.45 -0.70 -28.44
N PHE A 466 4.78 -0.74 -28.56
CA PHE A 466 5.48 -0.42 -29.79
C PHE A 466 5.42 -1.58 -30.78
N THR A 467 5.25 -1.27 -32.06
CA THR A 467 5.26 -2.28 -33.13
C THR A 467 6.66 -2.55 -33.69
N GLU A 468 7.48 -1.50 -33.82
CA GLU A 468 8.82 -1.56 -34.38
C GLU A 468 9.83 -2.28 -33.47
N LYS A 469 10.66 -3.15 -34.05
CA LYS A 469 11.59 -4.01 -33.28
C LYS A 469 12.60 -3.19 -32.47
N THR A 470 13.18 -2.15 -33.06
CA THR A 470 14.18 -1.31 -32.39
C THR A 470 13.58 -0.58 -31.19
N ASP A 471 12.33 -0.15 -31.29
CA ASP A 471 11.65 0.57 -30.22
C ASP A 471 11.19 -0.39 -29.12
N LYS A 472 10.73 -1.60 -29.49
CA LYS A 472 10.46 -2.68 -28.54
C LYS A 472 11.67 -3.02 -27.68
N GLU A 473 12.86 -3.10 -28.27
CA GLU A 473 14.11 -3.40 -27.57
C GLU A 473 14.52 -2.29 -26.58
N VAL A 474 14.33 -1.02 -26.98
CA VAL A 474 14.58 0.13 -26.10
C VAL A 474 13.63 0.11 -24.91
N TRP A 475 12.33 -0.08 -25.16
CA TRP A 475 11.30 -0.17 -24.11
C TRP A 475 11.62 -1.30 -23.14
N GLU A 476 11.92 -2.50 -23.65
CA GLU A 476 12.20 -3.69 -22.82
C GLU A 476 13.49 -3.53 -21.99
N THR A 477 14.48 -2.78 -22.49
CA THR A 477 15.70 -2.47 -21.74
C THR A 477 15.39 -1.66 -20.48
N HIS A 478 14.52 -0.65 -20.58
CA HIS A 478 14.08 0.14 -19.44
C HIS A 478 13.11 -0.65 -18.54
N ALA A 479 12.21 -1.44 -19.12
CA ALA A 479 11.28 -2.28 -18.39
C ALA A 479 12.01 -3.28 -17.48
N ARG A 480 13.06 -3.96 -17.96
CA ARG A 480 13.87 -4.88 -17.13
C ARG A 480 14.50 -4.17 -15.93
N LYS A 481 15.10 -3.00 -16.13
CA LYS A 481 15.69 -2.22 -15.02
C LYS A 481 14.63 -1.78 -14.02
N ALA A 482 13.46 -1.37 -14.51
CA ALA A 482 12.33 -1.02 -13.65
C ALA A 482 11.88 -2.22 -12.81
N ARG A 483 11.75 -3.43 -13.41
CA ARG A 483 11.43 -4.68 -12.70
C ARG A 483 12.47 -5.00 -11.62
N ASP A 484 13.76 -4.85 -11.91
CA ASP A 484 14.84 -5.11 -10.94
C ASP A 484 14.78 -4.17 -9.73
N TYR A 485 14.60 -2.87 -9.98
CA TYR A 485 14.45 -1.89 -8.91
C TYR A 485 13.14 -2.08 -8.13
N LEU A 486 12.05 -2.45 -8.81
CA LEU A 486 10.78 -2.76 -8.19
C LEU A 486 10.91 -3.95 -7.24
N LYS A 487 11.61 -5.02 -7.65
CA LYS A 487 11.91 -6.18 -6.81
C LYS A 487 12.68 -5.79 -5.55
N GLN A 488 13.74 -5.00 -5.69
CA GLN A 488 14.50 -4.49 -4.53
C GLN A 488 13.63 -3.65 -3.59
N SER A 489 12.71 -2.87 -4.16
CA SER A 489 11.77 -2.09 -3.36
C SER A 489 10.76 -2.97 -2.63
N LYS A 490 10.21 -4.00 -3.29
CA LYS A 490 9.32 -5.00 -2.68
C LYS A 490 10.05 -5.73 -1.54
N ASP A 491 11.27 -6.21 -1.76
CA ASP A 491 12.07 -6.89 -0.74
C ASP A 491 12.38 -6.00 0.47
N SER A 492 12.57 -4.70 0.24
CA SER A 492 12.80 -3.73 1.31
C SER A 492 11.51 -3.39 2.05
N PHE A 493 10.39 -3.29 1.34
CA PHE A 493 9.06 -3.14 1.94
C PHE A 493 8.71 -4.35 2.80
N SER A 494 8.89 -5.57 2.27
CA SER A 494 8.70 -6.82 3.01
C SER A 494 9.60 -6.84 4.25
N ARG A 495 10.91 -6.60 4.16
CA ARG A 495 11.79 -6.61 5.36
C ARG A 495 11.45 -5.56 6.41
N ALA A 496 10.88 -4.43 6.00
CA ALA A 496 10.51 -3.37 6.93
C ALA A 496 9.19 -3.65 7.66
N TYR A 497 8.41 -4.65 7.21
CA TYR A 497 7.01 -4.76 7.57
C TYR A 497 6.51 -6.18 7.84
N LEU A 498 6.99 -7.16 7.08
CA LEU A 498 6.86 -8.60 7.28
C LEU A 498 8.09 -9.10 8.03
#